data_AF-A0A1G8EK30-F1
#
_entry.id   AF-A0A1G8EK30-F1
#
_cell.length_a   1.000
_cell.length_b   1.000
_cell.length_c   1.000
_cell.angle_alpha   90.00
_cell.angle_beta   90.00
_cell.angle_gamma   90.00
#
_symmetry.space_group_name_H-M   'P 1'
#
loop_
_entity.id
_entity.type
_entity.pdbx_description
1 polymer ?
#
loop_
_entity_poly.entity_id
_entity_poly.type
_entity_poly.pdbx_seq_one_letter_code
_entity_poly.pdbx_strand_id
1 'polypeptide(L)'
;MTQRFNPVENGPIIVDGRLISPGTFYDVPEHEFVTTDNPEAENQFVIPREKDITVEEMKKQLTEWGVDFSGHDKNKSTLYAFYVEEAKKRVAG
;
A
#
# COMPACT_ATOMS: atom_id res chain seq x y z
N MET A 1 2.56 -20.90 8.19
CA MET A 1 1.36 -21.74 8.43
C MET A 1 0.94 -21.59 9.88
N THR A 2 -0.08 -20.77 10.14
CA THR A 2 -0.62 -20.52 11.48
C THR A 2 -1.96 -21.24 11.59
N GLN A 3 -2.00 -22.34 12.34
CA GLN A 3 -3.24 -23.10 12.57
C GLN A 3 -4.01 -22.51 13.76
N ARG A 4 -5.32 -22.31 13.62
CA ARG A 4 -6.21 -21.86 14.70
C ARG A 4 -7.35 -22.86 14.93
N PHE A 5 -8.00 -22.71 16.07
CA PHE A 5 -9.11 -23.56 16.50
C PHE A 5 -10.38 -22.73 16.65
N ASN A 6 -11.51 -23.22 16.12
CA ASN A 6 -12.81 -22.61 16.35
C ASN A 6 -13.45 -23.21 17.61
N PRO A 7 -13.59 -22.47 18.72
CA PRO A 7 -14.16 -23.01 19.95
C PRO A 7 -15.62 -23.42 19.73
N VAL A 8 -16.05 -24.45 20.47
CA VAL A 8 -17.42 -24.99 20.33
C VAL A 8 -18.50 -23.94 20.65
N GLU A 9 -18.15 -22.97 21.49
CA GLU A 9 -19.03 -21.91 21.98
C GLU A 9 -19.29 -20.79 20.97
N ASN A 10 -18.46 -20.65 19.92
CA ASN A 10 -18.54 -19.51 18.98
C ASN A 10 -19.44 -19.77 17.74
N GLY A 11 -19.99 -20.99 17.59
CA GLY A 11 -20.73 -21.37 16.39
C GLY A 11 -19.85 -21.49 15.14
N PRO A 12 -20.43 -21.79 13.96
CA PRO A 12 -19.66 -21.93 12.73
C PRO A 12 -19.17 -20.57 12.20
N ILE A 13 -17.92 -20.52 11.74
CA ILE A 13 -17.28 -19.31 11.19
C ILE A 13 -16.89 -19.52 9.72
N ILE A 14 -16.70 -18.44 8.96
CA ILE A 14 -16.24 -18.51 7.57
C ILE A 14 -14.79 -18.05 7.50
N VAL A 15 -13.90 -18.89 6.95
CA VAL A 15 -12.47 -18.61 6.77
C VAL A 15 -12.11 -18.93 5.33
N ASP A 16 -11.60 -17.95 4.59
CA ASP A 16 -11.25 -18.09 3.16
C ASP A 16 -12.40 -18.65 2.29
N GLY A 17 -13.64 -18.21 2.57
CA GLY A 17 -14.84 -18.71 1.89
C GLY A 17 -15.27 -20.14 2.29
N ARG A 18 -14.54 -20.80 3.20
CA ARG A 18 -14.89 -22.12 3.74
C ARG A 18 -15.60 -22.01 5.08
N LEU A 19 -16.72 -22.71 5.22
CA LEU A 19 -17.41 -22.84 6.50
C LEU A 19 -16.63 -23.77 7.44
N ILE A 20 -16.24 -23.26 8.59
CA ILE A 20 -15.52 -23.97 9.64
C ILE A 20 -16.48 -24.21 10.81
N SER A 21 -16.72 -25.48 11.10
CA SER A 21 -17.60 -25.89 12.19
C SER A 21 -16.94 -25.69 13.57
N PRO A 22 -17.74 -25.48 14.63
CA PRO A 22 -17.23 -25.50 15.99
C PRO A 22 -16.46 -26.79 16.30
N GLY A 23 -15.37 -26.68 17.06
CA GLY A 23 -14.51 -27.82 17.39
C GLY A 23 -13.53 -28.24 16.29
N THR A 24 -13.39 -27.46 15.23
CA THR A 24 -12.51 -27.78 14.09
C THR A 24 -11.24 -26.92 14.12
N PHE A 25 -10.09 -27.56 13.89
CA PHE A 25 -8.84 -26.87 13.59
C PHE A 25 -8.81 -26.48 12.11
N TYR A 26 -8.36 -25.27 11.82
CA TYR A 26 -8.27 -24.74 10.46
C TYR A 26 -6.96 -23.98 10.28
N ASP A 27 -6.41 -24.05 9.06
CA ASP A 27 -5.26 -23.22 8.69
C ASP A 27 -5.78 -21.80 8.44
N VAL A 28 -5.13 -20.82 9.05
CA VAL A 28 -5.44 -19.42 8.80
C VAL A 28 -4.52 -18.98 7.69
N PRO A 29 -5.05 -18.64 6.49
CA PRO A 29 -4.22 -18.01 5.49
C PRO A 29 -3.61 -16.77 6.12
N GLU A 30 -2.33 -16.52 5.84
CA GLU A 30 -1.63 -15.29 6.23
C GLU A 30 -2.25 -14.12 5.42
N HIS A 31 -3.50 -13.79 5.75
CA HIS A 31 -4.14 -12.57 5.33
C HIS A 31 -3.45 -11.48 6.13
N GLU A 32 -2.65 -10.67 5.44
CA GLU A 32 -2.25 -9.36 5.92
C GLU A 32 -3.54 -8.66 6.39
N PHE A 33 -3.66 -8.47 7.71
CA PHE A 33 -4.72 -7.67 8.28
C PHE A 33 -4.51 -6.25 7.75
N VAL A 34 -5.20 -5.88 6.67
CA VAL A 34 -5.49 -4.47 6.40
C VAL A 34 -6.49 -4.06 7.47
N THR A 35 -5.95 -3.67 8.63
CA THR A 35 -6.68 -2.95 9.65
C THR A 35 -7.04 -1.59 9.07
N THR A 36 -8.25 -1.46 8.54
CA THR A 36 -8.96 -0.18 8.41
C THR A 36 -9.30 0.32 9.82
N ASP A 37 -8.27 0.66 10.60
CA ASP A 37 -8.30 1.56 11.76
C ASP A 37 -6.85 1.75 12.23
N ASN A 38 -6.14 2.69 11.62
CA ASN A 38 -4.98 3.30 12.24
C ASN A 38 -5.09 4.81 12.00
N PRO A 39 -5.62 5.60 12.95
CA PRO A 39 -5.70 7.05 12.83
C PRO A 39 -4.34 7.77 12.94
N GLU A 40 -3.20 7.07 12.86
CA GLU A 40 -1.84 7.64 12.96
C GLU A 40 -0.83 6.98 12.00
N ALA A 41 -1.27 6.49 10.84
CA ALA A 41 -0.37 6.47 9.69
C ALA A 41 -0.59 7.81 9.01
N GLU A 42 0.12 8.83 9.47
CA GLU A 42 0.34 10.01 8.66
C GLU A 42 0.63 9.50 7.26
N ASN A 43 -0.24 9.84 6.31
CA ASN A 43 -0.06 9.60 4.89
C ASN A 43 1.07 10.54 4.41
N GLN A 44 2.22 10.48 5.10
CA GLN A 44 3.45 11.13 4.74
C GLN A 44 3.88 10.39 3.50
N PHE A 45 3.48 10.96 2.37
CA PHE A 45 4.05 10.62 1.09
C PHE A 45 5.57 10.77 1.21
N VAL A 46 6.27 9.63 1.40
CA VAL A 46 7.72 9.61 1.54
C VAL A 46 8.30 9.70 0.15
N ILE A 47 9.03 10.78 -0.11
CA ILE A 47 9.70 10.99 -1.39
C ILE A 47 10.82 9.95 -1.51
N PRO A 48 10.72 8.96 -2.41
CA PRO A 48 11.77 7.96 -2.60
C PRO A 48 13.03 8.65 -3.12
N ARG A 49 14.21 8.07 -2.83
CA ARG A 49 15.48 8.59 -3.33
C ARG A 49 15.61 8.30 -4.83
N GLU A 50 16.32 9.16 -5.57
CA GLU A 50 16.49 9.03 -7.04
C GLU A 50 16.98 7.64 -7.50
N LYS A 51 17.81 6.99 -6.70
CA LYS A 51 18.34 5.65 -6.98
C LYS A 51 17.31 4.52 -6.81
N ASP A 52 16.31 4.74 -5.96
CA ASP A 52 15.30 3.75 -5.55
C ASP A 52 14.01 3.89 -6.38
N ILE A 53 13.85 5.00 -7.13
CA ILE A 53 12.70 5.24 -8.02
C ILE A 53 13.11 5.23 -9.50
N THR A 54 12.28 4.59 -10.32
CA THR A 54 12.46 4.52 -11.77
C THR A 54 11.79 5.70 -12.49
N VAL A 55 12.25 6.00 -13.71
CA VAL A 55 11.64 7.03 -14.56
C VAL A 55 10.15 6.71 -14.81
N GLU A 56 9.82 5.45 -15.03
CA GLU A 56 8.43 5.00 -15.25
C GLU A 56 7.55 5.25 -14.03
N GLU A 57 8.05 4.95 -12.82
CA GLU A 57 7.31 5.24 -11.59
C GLU A 57 7.12 6.73 -11.35
N MET A 58 8.15 7.56 -11.60
CA MET A 58 8.03 9.02 -11.51
C MET A 58 6.94 9.53 -12.45
N LYS A 59 6.96 9.10 -13.72
CA LYS A 59 5.94 9.48 -14.72
C LYS A 59 4.55 9.02 -14.33
N LYS A 60 4.43 7.78 -13.85
CA LYS A 60 3.15 7.22 -13.41
C LYS A 60 2.56 8.08 -12.29
N GLN A 61 3.34 8.39 -11.27
CA GLN A 61 2.85 9.23 -10.16
C GLN A 61 2.54 10.67 -10.59
N LEU A 62 3.38 11.29 -11.41
CA LEU A 62 3.10 12.63 -11.96
C LEU A 62 1.81 12.62 -12.79
N THR A 63 1.54 11.55 -13.54
CA THR A 63 0.28 11.36 -14.28
C THR A 63 -0.91 11.19 -13.35
N GLU A 64 -0.79 10.35 -12.31
CA GLU A 64 -1.83 10.15 -11.28
C GLU A 64 -2.16 11.47 -10.56
N TRP A 65 -1.17 12.34 -10.44
CA TRP A 65 -1.29 13.68 -9.89
C TRP A 65 -1.83 14.74 -10.86
N GLY A 66 -2.04 14.39 -12.12
CA GLY A 66 -2.46 15.32 -13.16
C GLY A 66 -1.41 16.38 -13.52
N VAL A 67 -0.13 16.10 -13.26
CA VAL A 67 0.98 17.01 -13.52
C VAL A 67 1.60 16.68 -14.88
N ASP A 68 1.67 17.67 -15.76
CA ASP A 68 2.42 17.53 -17.01
C ASP A 68 3.93 17.57 -16.75
N PHE A 69 4.62 16.52 -17.20
CA PHE A 69 6.07 16.36 -17.09
C PHE A 69 6.76 16.37 -18.45
N SER A 70 6.04 16.72 -19.53
CA SER A 70 6.54 16.69 -20.91
C SER A 70 7.75 17.61 -21.10
N GLY A 71 7.86 18.70 -20.33
CA GLY A 71 9.02 19.60 -20.31
C GLY A 71 10.23 19.10 -19.51
N HIS A 72 10.01 18.11 -18.62
CA HIS A 72 10.97 17.67 -17.60
C HIS A 72 11.49 16.24 -17.81
N ASP A 73 11.01 15.52 -18.83
CA ASP A 73 11.44 14.14 -19.16
C ASP A 73 12.79 14.03 -19.90
N LYS A 74 13.53 15.14 -20.07
CA LYS A 74 14.77 15.12 -20.86
C LYS A 74 15.89 14.30 -20.21
N ASN A 75 15.89 14.22 -18.88
CA ASN A 75 16.88 13.50 -18.08
C ASN A 75 16.26 13.02 -16.77
N LYS A 76 16.68 11.85 -16.29
CA LYS A 76 16.20 11.26 -15.03
C LYS A 76 16.31 12.24 -13.85
N SER A 77 17.44 12.93 -13.71
CA SER A 77 17.60 13.89 -12.60
C SER A 77 16.72 15.13 -12.72
N THR A 78 16.41 15.58 -13.94
CA THR A 78 15.47 16.69 -14.15
C THR A 78 14.04 16.28 -13.80
N LEU A 79 13.63 15.07 -14.20
CA LEU A 79 12.34 14.50 -13.85
C LEU A 79 12.22 14.25 -12.34
N TYR A 80 13.29 13.74 -11.72
CA TYR A 80 13.33 13.50 -10.28
C TYR A 80 13.25 14.80 -9.48
N ALA A 81 13.99 15.84 -9.87
CA ALA A 81 13.90 17.15 -9.21
C ALA A 81 12.47 17.71 -9.26
N PHE A 82 11.82 17.64 -10.43
CA PHE A 82 10.44 18.06 -10.62
C PHE A 82 9.46 17.23 -9.78
N TYR A 83 9.63 15.90 -9.78
CA TYR A 83 8.85 14.98 -8.96
C TYR A 83 8.96 15.29 -7.46
N VAL A 84 10.18 15.58 -6.96
CA VAL A 84 10.40 15.96 -5.57
C VAL A 84 9.73 17.29 -5.23
N GLU A 85 9.76 18.29 -6.12
CA GLU A 85 9.07 19.56 -5.88
C GLU A 85 7.55 19.37 -5.80
N GLU A 86 6.98 18.61 -6.72
CA GLU A 86 5.54 18.31 -6.75
C GLU A 86 5.09 17.44 -5.57
N ALA A 87 5.93 16.50 -5.15
CA ALA A 87 5.72 15.72 -3.95
C ALA A 87 5.73 16.58 -2.68
N LYS A 88 6.72 17.46 -2.54
CA LYS A 88 6.83 18.37 -1.39
C LYS A 88 5.61 19.28 -1.24
N LYS A 89 5.10 19.81 -2.36
CA LYS A 89 3.87 20.63 -2.36
C LYS A 89 2.66 19.88 -1.81
N ARG A 90 2.59 18.57 -2.05
CA ARG A 90 1.50 17.71 -1.58
C ARG A 90 1.68 17.25 -0.13
N VAL A 91 2.92 17.05 0.33
CA VAL A 91 3.22 16.70 1.73
C VAL A 91 3.07 17.90 2.67
N ALA A 92 3.33 19.11 2.19
CA ALA A 92 3.27 20.34 2.98
C ALA A 92 1.89 21.03 2.99
N GLY A 93 0.88 20.45 2.33
CA GLY A 93 -0.50 20.95 2.30
C GLY A 93 -1.40 20.23 3.28
#